data_AF-A0A6G0HVX0-F1
#
_entry.id   AF-A0A6G0HVX0-F1
#
_cell.length_a   1.000
_cell.length_b   1.000
_cell.length_c   1.000
_cell.angle_alpha   90.00
_cell.angle_beta   90.00
_cell.angle_gamma   90.00
#
_symmetry.space_group_name_H-M   'P 1'
#
loop_
_entity.id
_entity.type
_entity.pdbx_description
1 polymer ?
#
loop_
_entity_poly.entity_id
_entity_poly.type
_entity_poly.pdbx_seq_one_letter_code
_entity_poly.pdbx_strand_id
1 'polypeptide(L)'
;MADKLDQSPKSWTESQVSTWLRSIGVKEQYIEKLYEEETQKVAPLKDLQALCRQFPSDKRKCLPSALFLLTLLFWPEDHDTDRDKETKFEIVQSAVVHLEKGYWSKKKDIPQRKRRIYTHFFLGSGNGLDKFVHKKKFESVTEGFSVSEKRMKWFRGEAWKKPEIAKMLKCVSGWTEDGVVYLEGPQKKKFSVFPLHVRSVPHGNENITFYLGFTFRGPVACNIVVKK
;
A
#
# COMPACT_ATOMS: atom_id res chain seq x y z
N MET A 1 -15.30 -28.34 -6.97
CA MET A 1 -13.94 -28.31 -7.57
C MET A 1 -13.17 -27.09 -7.05
N ALA A 2 -12.86 -27.06 -5.75
CA ALA A 2 -12.40 -25.85 -5.05
C ALA A 2 -11.11 -26.11 -4.26
N ASP A 3 -10.07 -26.63 -4.93
CA ASP A 3 -8.88 -27.13 -4.25
C ASP A 3 -7.54 -26.82 -4.95
N LYS A 4 -7.44 -25.65 -5.62
CA LYS A 4 -6.23 -25.29 -6.41
C LYS A 4 -5.69 -23.85 -6.21
N LEU A 5 -6.01 -23.18 -5.11
CA LEU A 5 -5.51 -21.81 -4.84
C LEU A 5 -4.53 -21.70 -3.67
N ASP A 6 -4.06 -22.83 -3.12
CA ASP A 6 -3.16 -22.85 -1.95
C ASP A 6 -1.66 -22.82 -2.32
N GLN A 7 -1.34 -22.59 -3.59
CA GLN A 7 0.04 -22.50 -4.06
C GLN A 7 0.61 -21.08 -3.95
N SER A 8 1.90 -21.00 -3.66
CA SER A 8 2.67 -19.74 -3.62
C SER A 8 2.52 -18.99 -4.96
N PRO A 9 2.34 -17.65 -4.95
CA PRO A 9 2.25 -16.85 -6.19
C PRO A 9 3.46 -16.99 -7.13
N LYS A 10 4.58 -17.56 -6.66
CA LYS A 10 5.76 -17.88 -7.47
C LYS A 10 5.56 -19.09 -8.40
N SER A 11 4.53 -19.92 -8.20
CA SER A 11 4.26 -21.12 -8.99
C SER A 11 2.92 -21.06 -9.73
N TRP A 12 2.30 -19.88 -9.81
CA TRP A 12 1.03 -19.74 -10.50
C TRP A 12 1.23 -19.80 -12.01
N THR A 13 0.41 -20.63 -12.65
CA THR A 13 0.30 -20.63 -14.11
C THR A 13 -0.50 -19.42 -14.58
N GLU A 14 -0.33 -19.07 -15.85
CA GLU A 14 -1.06 -18.02 -16.55
C GLU A 14 -2.59 -18.11 -16.31
N SER A 15 -3.13 -19.33 -16.38
CA SER A 15 -4.55 -19.62 -16.11
C SER A 15 -4.98 -19.35 -14.66
N GLN A 16 -4.07 -19.51 -13.68
CA GLN A 16 -4.36 -19.23 -12.26
C GLN A 16 -4.35 -17.73 -11.97
N VAL A 17 -3.44 -16.98 -12.59
CA VAL A 17 -3.36 -15.51 -12.47
C VAL A 17 -4.60 -14.85 -13.07
N SER A 18 -5.01 -15.24 -14.28
CA SER A 18 -6.21 -14.74 -14.97
C SER A 18 -7.48 -15.03 -14.18
N THR A 19 -7.64 -16.25 -13.68
CA THR A 19 -8.77 -16.65 -12.85
C THR A 19 -8.86 -15.80 -11.57
N TRP A 20 -7.72 -15.52 -10.94
CA TRP A 20 -7.68 -14.65 -9.78
C TRP A 20 -8.03 -13.19 -10.11
N LEU A 21 -7.51 -12.63 -11.22
CA LEU A 21 -7.83 -11.28 -11.68
C LEU A 21 -9.33 -11.11 -11.96
N ARG A 22 -9.97 -12.11 -12.59
CA ARG A 22 -11.43 -12.15 -12.77
C ARG A 22 -12.15 -12.17 -11.42
N SER A 23 -11.67 -12.96 -10.45
CA SER A 23 -12.30 -13.09 -9.12
C SER A 23 -12.27 -11.80 -8.28
N ILE A 24 -11.33 -10.90 -8.55
CA ILE A 24 -11.25 -9.58 -7.91
C ILE A 24 -11.91 -8.47 -8.73
N GLY A 25 -12.56 -8.81 -9.84
CA GLY A 25 -13.36 -7.90 -10.66
C GLY A 25 -12.57 -7.08 -11.69
N VAL A 26 -11.39 -7.55 -12.11
CA VAL A 26 -10.68 -6.96 -13.25
C VAL A 26 -11.40 -7.35 -14.55
N LYS A 27 -11.62 -6.38 -15.44
CA LYS A 27 -12.30 -6.61 -16.72
C LYS A 27 -11.43 -7.43 -17.67
N GLU A 28 -12.05 -8.32 -18.43
CA GLU A 28 -11.39 -9.28 -19.34
C GLU A 28 -10.40 -8.63 -20.30
N GLN A 29 -10.78 -7.50 -20.91
CA GLN A 29 -9.94 -6.72 -21.82
C GLN A 29 -8.59 -6.29 -21.23
N TYR A 30 -8.48 -6.15 -19.90
CA TYR A 30 -7.21 -5.82 -19.25
C TYR A 30 -6.39 -7.07 -18.91
N ILE A 31 -7.04 -8.22 -18.77
CA ILE A 31 -6.41 -9.51 -18.53
C ILE A 31 -5.77 -10.00 -19.83
N GLU A 32 -6.48 -9.91 -20.96
CA GLU A 32 -5.96 -10.26 -22.28
C GLU A 32 -4.73 -9.41 -22.65
N LYS A 33 -4.80 -8.10 -22.40
CA LYS A 33 -3.68 -7.18 -22.65
C LYS A 33 -2.44 -7.48 -21.79
N LEU A 34 -2.63 -7.95 -20.55
CA LEU A 34 -1.53 -8.33 -19.67
C LEU A 34 -0.71 -9.50 -20.22
N TYR A 35 -1.35 -10.43 -20.95
CA TYR A 35 -0.68 -11.60 -21.51
C TYR A 35 -0.02 -11.33 -22.87
N GLU A 36 -0.56 -10.40 -23.67
CA GLU A 36 0.11 -9.95 -24.89
C GLU A 36 1.44 -9.24 -24.60
N GLU A 37 1.56 -8.55 -23.46
CA GLU A 37 2.73 -7.72 -23.11
C GLU A 37 3.79 -8.46 -22.24
N GLU A 38 3.55 -9.73 -21.85
CA GLU A 38 4.35 -10.44 -20.83
C GLU A 38 5.77 -10.87 -21.28
N THR A 39 6.16 -10.59 -22.53
CA THR A 39 7.49 -10.94 -23.05
C THR A 39 8.62 -10.01 -22.60
N GLN A 40 8.37 -8.89 -21.91
CA GLN A 40 9.43 -7.97 -21.45
C GLN A 40 9.22 -7.44 -20.01
N LYS A 41 9.98 -8.00 -19.06
CA LYS A 41 9.90 -7.82 -17.59
C LYS A 41 10.13 -6.40 -17.01
N VAL A 42 10.29 -5.35 -17.82
CA VAL A 42 10.39 -3.93 -17.37
C VAL A 42 9.20 -3.08 -17.83
N ALA A 43 8.45 -3.56 -18.82
CA ALA A 43 7.26 -2.92 -19.39
C ALA A 43 6.05 -2.79 -18.42
N PRO A 44 5.75 -3.75 -17.51
CA PRO A 44 4.46 -3.80 -16.84
C PRO A 44 4.11 -2.58 -15.98
N LEU A 45 5.05 -1.99 -15.24
CA LEU A 45 4.74 -0.82 -14.40
C LEU A 45 4.40 0.41 -15.26
N LYS A 46 5.19 0.65 -16.31
CA LYS A 46 4.96 1.81 -17.20
C LYS A 46 3.67 1.64 -17.98
N ASP A 47 3.35 0.41 -18.40
CA ASP A 47 2.12 0.10 -19.10
C ASP A 47 0.90 0.23 -18.17
N LEU A 48 0.98 -0.27 -16.93
CA LEU A 48 -0.06 -0.06 -15.92
C LEU A 48 -0.25 1.42 -15.59
N GLN A 49 0.83 2.20 -15.48
CA GLN A 49 0.77 3.65 -15.32
C GLN A 49 0.14 4.33 -16.55
N ALA A 50 0.44 3.87 -17.76
CA ALA A 50 -0.18 4.38 -18.98
C ALA A 50 -1.68 4.06 -19.05
N LEU A 51 -2.09 2.86 -18.63
CA LEU A 51 -3.51 2.48 -18.53
C LEU A 51 -4.26 3.35 -17.52
N CYS A 52 -3.61 3.81 -16.45
CA CYS A 52 -4.22 4.74 -15.49
C CYS A 52 -4.62 6.09 -16.13
N ARG A 53 -4.12 6.44 -17.33
CA ARG A 53 -4.56 7.63 -18.09
C ARG A 53 -6.02 7.52 -18.54
N GLN A 54 -6.57 6.31 -18.63
CA GLN A 54 -7.97 6.08 -18.95
C GLN A 54 -8.91 6.40 -17.78
N PHE A 55 -8.37 6.57 -16.56
CA PHE A 55 -9.18 6.96 -15.42
C PHE A 55 -9.65 8.40 -15.56
N PRO A 56 -10.85 8.74 -15.03
CA PRO A 56 -11.31 10.12 -15.02
C PRO A 56 -10.25 11.09 -14.48
N SER A 57 -10.08 12.22 -15.18
CA SER A 57 -9.22 13.31 -14.72
C SER A 57 -9.72 13.87 -13.39
N ASP A 58 -11.04 13.99 -13.25
CA ASP A 58 -11.69 14.29 -11.98
C ASP A 58 -11.68 13.06 -11.07
N LYS A 59 -10.76 13.06 -10.09
CA LYS A 59 -10.58 11.96 -9.14
C LYS A 59 -11.82 11.67 -8.28
N ARG A 60 -12.79 12.59 -8.20
CA ARG A 60 -14.09 12.34 -7.55
C ARG A 60 -14.93 11.29 -8.27
N LYS A 61 -14.73 11.13 -9.58
CA LYS A 61 -15.46 10.17 -10.43
C LYS A 61 -14.77 8.80 -10.48
N CYS A 62 -13.58 8.66 -9.91
CA CYS A 62 -12.85 7.40 -9.89
C CYS A 62 -13.41 6.44 -8.84
N LEU A 63 -13.44 5.14 -9.17
CA LEU A 63 -13.72 4.09 -8.20
C LEU A 63 -12.60 4.04 -7.13
N PRO A 64 -12.91 3.64 -5.88
CA PRO A 64 -11.89 3.50 -4.84
C PRO A 64 -10.73 2.55 -5.21
N SER A 65 -11.00 1.49 -5.97
CA SER A 65 -9.96 0.60 -6.50
C SER A 65 -9.02 1.32 -7.46
N ALA A 66 -9.54 2.15 -8.36
CA ALA A 66 -8.73 2.95 -9.29
C ALA A 66 -7.86 3.97 -8.54
N LEU A 67 -8.41 4.66 -7.53
CA LEU A 67 -7.65 5.58 -6.69
C LEU A 67 -6.57 4.86 -5.86
N PHE A 68 -6.88 3.65 -5.38
CA PHE A 68 -5.91 2.81 -4.67
C PHE A 68 -4.76 2.38 -5.59
N LEU A 69 -5.07 1.99 -6.84
CA LEU A 69 -4.05 1.69 -7.85
C LEU A 69 -3.19 2.91 -8.18
N LEU A 70 -3.78 4.10 -8.34
CA LEU A 70 -3.01 5.34 -8.53
C LEU A 70 -2.04 5.59 -7.37
N THR A 71 -2.49 5.34 -6.13
CA THR A 71 -1.64 5.48 -4.93
C THR A 71 -0.44 4.55 -4.96
N LEU A 72 -0.62 3.29 -5.38
CA LEU A 72 0.46 2.29 -5.45
C LEU A 72 1.38 2.53 -6.65
N LEU A 73 0.82 2.59 -7.86
CA LEU A 73 1.59 2.62 -9.10
C LEU A 73 2.43 3.90 -9.25
N PHE A 74 1.96 5.01 -8.68
CA PHE A 74 2.68 6.29 -8.70
C PHE A 74 3.39 6.58 -7.38
N TRP A 75 3.57 5.60 -6.48
CA TRP A 75 4.44 5.81 -5.33
C TRP A 75 5.89 6.03 -5.80
N PRO A 76 6.57 7.11 -5.38
CA PRO A 76 7.90 7.44 -5.87
C PRO A 76 8.97 6.43 -5.42
N GLU A 77 9.99 6.30 -6.25
CA GLU A 77 11.15 5.43 -6.06
C GLU A 77 12.39 6.27 -5.73
N ASP A 78 13.39 5.65 -5.11
CA ASP A 78 14.56 6.40 -4.63
C ASP A 78 15.37 7.03 -5.78
N HIS A 79 15.38 6.34 -6.93
CA HIS A 79 16.09 6.75 -8.13
C HIS A 79 15.30 7.72 -9.02
N ASP A 80 14.06 8.08 -8.67
CA ASP A 80 13.32 9.12 -9.38
C ASP A 80 14.03 10.47 -9.23
N THR A 81 14.02 11.27 -10.30
CA THR A 81 14.46 12.67 -10.21
C THR A 81 13.53 13.45 -9.28
N ASP A 82 14.00 14.56 -8.69
CA ASP A 82 13.16 15.37 -7.80
C ASP A 82 11.86 15.84 -8.47
N ARG A 83 11.93 16.16 -9.77
CA ARG A 83 10.76 16.52 -10.58
C ARG A 83 9.78 15.36 -10.72
N ASP A 84 10.30 14.14 -10.94
CA ASP A 84 9.46 12.94 -11.07
C ASP A 84 8.83 12.56 -9.73
N LYS A 85 9.58 12.66 -8.62
CA LYS A 85 9.08 12.46 -7.26
C LYS A 85 7.94 13.41 -6.96
N GLU A 86 8.10 14.70 -7.25
CA GLU A 86 7.08 15.70 -7.00
C GLU A 86 5.81 15.44 -7.82
N THR A 87 5.96 15.15 -9.12
CA THR A 87 4.83 14.81 -10.01
C THR A 87 4.08 13.58 -9.50
N LYS A 88 4.81 12.54 -9.08
CA LYS A 88 4.25 11.33 -8.50
C LYS A 88 3.52 11.62 -7.19
N PHE A 89 4.11 12.41 -6.29
CA PHE A 89 3.46 12.81 -5.04
C PHE A 89 2.18 13.61 -5.28
N GLU A 90 2.12 14.51 -6.26
CA GLU A 90 0.89 15.23 -6.61
C GLU A 90 -0.24 14.27 -7.03
N ILE A 91 0.07 13.27 -7.86
CA ILE A 91 -0.88 12.24 -8.28
C ILE A 91 -1.37 11.43 -7.07
N VAL A 92 -0.43 10.97 -6.23
CA VAL A 92 -0.74 10.17 -5.04
C VAL A 92 -1.57 10.97 -4.05
N GLN A 93 -1.18 12.20 -3.72
CA GLN A 93 -1.93 13.06 -2.80
C GLN A 93 -3.35 13.32 -3.31
N SER A 94 -3.50 13.62 -4.60
CA SER A 94 -4.81 13.80 -5.23
C SER A 94 -5.69 12.55 -5.09
N ALA A 95 -5.13 11.36 -5.29
CA ALA A 95 -5.85 10.11 -5.12
C ALA A 95 -6.21 9.84 -3.65
N VAL A 96 -5.28 10.06 -2.71
CA VAL A 96 -5.45 9.81 -1.28
C VAL A 96 -6.53 10.69 -0.66
N VAL A 97 -6.59 11.97 -1.02
CA VAL A 97 -7.66 12.88 -0.56
C VAL A 97 -9.05 12.34 -0.90
N HIS A 98 -9.20 11.73 -2.09
CA HIS A 98 -10.47 11.17 -2.52
C HIS A 98 -10.76 9.79 -1.92
N LEU A 99 -9.73 8.96 -1.71
CA LEU A 99 -9.86 7.71 -0.94
C LEU A 99 -10.34 7.98 0.48
N GLU A 100 -9.75 8.97 1.15
CA GLU A 100 -10.14 9.32 2.51
C GLU A 100 -11.59 9.84 2.56
N LYS A 101 -11.96 10.76 1.67
CA LYS A 101 -13.36 11.25 1.58
C LYS A 101 -14.33 10.09 1.37
N GLY A 102 -14.04 9.20 0.42
CA GLY A 102 -14.85 8.02 0.14
C GLY A 102 -14.94 7.06 1.33
N TYR A 103 -13.84 6.86 2.04
CA TYR A 103 -13.79 6.07 3.27
C TYR A 103 -14.71 6.66 4.35
N TRP A 104 -14.61 7.95 4.63
CA TRP A 104 -15.44 8.60 5.65
C TRP A 104 -16.93 8.61 5.29
N SER A 105 -17.27 8.83 4.03
CA SER A 105 -18.66 8.73 3.56
C SER A 105 -19.24 7.33 3.81
N LYS A 106 -18.54 6.28 3.37
CA LYS A 106 -19.00 4.89 3.58
C LYS A 106 -19.00 4.49 5.06
N LYS A 107 -18.07 5.01 5.86
CA LYS A 107 -17.93 4.67 7.28
C LYS A 107 -19.16 5.07 8.10
N LYS A 108 -19.86 6.15 7.71
CA LYS A 108 -21.07 6.63 8.39
C LYS A 108 -22.12 5.52 8.47
N ASP A 109 -22.29 4.76 7.39
CA ASP A 109 -23.31 3.73 7.25
C ASP A 109 -22.85 2.34 7.74
N ILE A 110 -21.54 2.18 8.03
CA ILE A 110 -20.98 0.90 8.46
C ILE A 110 -21.02 0.80 10.00
N PRO A 111 -21.62 -0.25 10.59
CA PRO A 111 -21.58 -0.49 12.03
C PRO A 111 -20.14 -0.56 12.56
N GLN A 112 -19.87 0.00 13.74
CA GLN A 112 -18.50 0.11 14.28
C GLN A 112 -17.69 -1.20 14.22
N ARG A 113 -18.31 -2.32 14.59
CA ARG A 113 -17.71 -3.67 14.55
C ARG A 113 -17.22 -4.12 13.17
N LYS A 114 -17.73 -3.51 12.09
CA LYS A 114 -17.39 -3.81 10.68
C LYS A 114 -16.47 -2.77 10.04
N ARG A 115 -16.10 -1.69 10.74
CA ARG A 115 -15.28 -0.57 10.19
C ARG A 115 -13.79 -0.90 9.98
N ARG A 116 -13.47 -2.17 9.74
CA ARG A 116 -12.08 -2.64 9.68
C ARG A 116 -11.45 -2.26 8.35
N ILE A 117 -10.37 -1.48 8.43
CA ILE A 117 -9.50 -1.21 7.29
C ILE A 117 -8.33 -2.17 7.39
N TYR A 118 -8.09 -2.93 6.33
CA TYR A 118 -6.94 -3.82 6.26
C TYR A 118 -5.82 -3.17 5.45
N THR A 119 -4.60 -3.25 6.00
CA THR A 119 -3.38 -2.99 5.26
C THR A 119 -3.04 -4.23 4.45
N HIS A 120 -3.12 -4.11 3.13
CA HIS A 120 -2.90 -5.23 2.21
C HIS A 120 -1.45 -5.28 1.72
N PHE A 121 -0.87 -4.11 1.46
CA PHE A 121 0.49 -3.97 0.95
C PHE A 121 1.31 -3.08 1.86
N PHE A 122 2.62 -3.31 1.88
CA PHE A 122 3.60 -2.53 2.61
C PHE A 122 4.73 -2.12 1.67
N LEU A 123 5.39 -1.01 1.99
CA LEU A 123 6.56 -0.56 1.23
C LEU A 123 7.77 -1.42 1.64
N GLY A 124 8.39 -2.06 0.65
CA GLY A 124 9.63 -2.80 0.74
C GLY A 124 10.77 -2.08 0.02
N SER A 125 11.96 -2.69 0.04
CA SER A 125 13.19 -2.17 -0.55
C SER A 125 13.39 -2.54 -2.03
N GLY A 126 12.42 -3.24 -2.64
CA GLY A 126 12.44 -3.55 -4.07
C GLY A 126 12.20 -2.32 -4.96
N ASN A 127 12.26 -2.52 -6.28
CA ASN A 127 11.97 -1.52 -7.30
C ASN A 127 10.71 -1.88 -8.09
N GLY A 128 10.13 -0.93 -8.82
CA GLY A 128 8.97 -1.19 -9.66
C GLY A 128 7.77 -1.73 -8.86
N LEU A 129 7.18 -2.86 -9.28
CA LEU A 129 6.11 -3.52 -8.52
C LEU A 129 6.62 -4.33 -7.32
N ASP A 130 7.88 -4.76 -7.34
CA ASP A 130 8.50 -5.54 -6.26
C ASP A 130 8.75 -4.73 -4.99
N LYS A 131 8.63 -3.39 -5.08
CA LYS A 131 8.64 -2.50 -3.91
C LYS A 131 7.43 -2.69 -3.01
N PHE A 132 6.41 -3.44 -3.43
CA PHE A 132 5.24 -3.74 -2.59
C PHE A 132 5.29 -5.15 -2.02
N VAL A 133 5.25 -5.23 -0.69
CA VAL A 133 5.19 -6.48 0.06
C VAL A 133 3.75 -6.74 0.46
N HIS A 134 3.15 -7.79 -0.12
CA HIS A 134 1.82 -8.22 0.28
C HIS A 134 1.84 -8.83 1.70
N LYS A 135 0.83 -8.52 2.52
CA LYS A 135 0.73 -8.95 3.91
C LYS A 135 0.93 -10.45 4.13
N LYS A 136 0.45 -11.30 3.20
CA LYS A 136 0.64 -12.76 3.28
C LYS A 136 2.12 -13.18 3.34
N LYS A 137 3.03 -12.38 2.78
CA LYS A 137 4.48 -12.68 2.86
C LYS A 137 5.01 -12.65 4.31
N PHE A 138 4.30 -12.03 5.25
CA PHE A 138 4.66 -12.07 6.67
C PHE A 138 4.05 -13.26 7.43
N GLU A 139 3.08 -13.95 6.82
CA GLU A 139 2.43 -15.09 7.47
C GLU A 139 3.39 -16.27 7.60
N SER A 140 4.33 -16.45 6.67
CA SER A 140 5.41 -17.44 6.77
C SER A 140 6.38 -17.17 7.93
N VAL A 141 6.68 -15.90 8.23
CA VAL A 141 7.54 -15.53 9.37
C VAL A 141 6.84 -15.73 10.73
N THR A 142 5.52 -15.78 10.70
CA THR A 142 4.66 -15.98 11.88
C THR A 142 4.00 -17.36 11.87
N GLU A 143 4.55 -18.30 11.09
CA GLU A 143 4.10 -19.68 11.04
C GLU A 143 4.17 -20.31 12.44
N GLY A 144 3.15 -21.08 12.80
CA GLY A 144 2.98 -21.63 14.15
C GLY A 144 2.27 -20.72 15.16
N PHE A 145 2.07 -19.41 14.90
CA PHE A 145 1.22 -18.58 15.76
C PHE A 145 -0.26 -18.76 15.43
N SER A 146 -1.09 -18.84 16.47
CA SER A 146 -2.54 -18.77 16.34
C SER A 146 -2.98 -17.42 15.75
N VAL A 147 -4.19 -17.38 15.20
CA VAL A 147 -4.76 -16.15 14.60
C VAL A 147 -4.84 -15.00 15.62
N SER A 148 -5.13 -15.31 16.89
CA SER A 148 -5.17 -14.34 17.99
C SER A 148 -3.78 -13.81 18.34
N GLU A 149 -2.78 -14.68 18.45
CA GLU A 149 -1.39 -14.29 18.73
C GLU A 149 -0.80 -13.43 17.62
N LYS A 150 -1.01 -13.83 16.34
CA LYS A 150 -0.61 -13.01 15.19
C LYS A 150 -1.19 -11.60 15.35
N ARG A 151 -2.51 -11.51 15.56
CA ARG A 151 -3.21 -10.22 15.71
C ARG A 151 -2.63 -9.39 16.86
N MET A 152 -2.38 -9.99 18.02
CA MET A 152 -1.83 -9.29 19.18
C MET A 152 -0.41 -8.79 18.92
N LYS A 153 0.45 -9.61 18.30
CA LYS A 153 1.82 -9.22 17.96
C LYS A 153 1.87 -8.10 16.93
N TRP A 154 0.98 -8.11 15.93
CA TRP A 154 0.83 -6.99 14.99
C TRP A 154 0.35 -5.71 15.71
N PHE A 155 -0.66 -5.83 16.58
CA PHE A 155 -1.24 -4.71 17.30
C PHE A 155 -0.27 -4.06 18.30
N ARG A 156 0.53 -4.86 19.01
CA ARG A 156 1.56 -4.39 19.96
C ARG A 156 2.84 -3.91 19.27
N GLY A 157 2.92 -4.07 17.95
CA GLY A 157 4.11 -3.77 17.17
C GLY A 157 5.28 -4.74 17.36
N GLU A 158 5.07 -5.86 18.07
CA GLU A 158 6.08 -6.91 18.26
C GLU A 158 6.43 -7.61 16.94
N ALA A 159 5.49 -7.70 16.01
CA ALA A 159 5.76 -8.26 14.68
C ALA A 159 6.87 -7.50 13.95
N TRP A 160 6.98 -6.19 14.14
CA TRP A 160 7.99 -5.35 13.49
C TRP A 160 9.40 -5.53 14.06
N LYS A 161 9.52 -6.12 15.26
CA LYS A 161 10.81 -6.40 15.91
C LYS A 161 11.52 -7.62 15.32
N LYS A 162 10.82 -8.43 14.51
CA LYS A 162 11.41 -9.59 13.85
C LYS A 162 12.31 -9.14 12.69
N PRO A 163 13.60 -9.53 12.69
CA PRO A 163 14.55 -9.09 11.67
C PRO A 163 14.14 -9.56 10.26
N GLU A 164 13.46 -10.70 10.13
CA GLU A 164 13.00 -11.20 8.84
C GLU A 164 11.90 -10.31 8.24
N ILE A 165 11.00 -9.76 9.06
CA ILE A 165 9.98 -8.79 8.63
C ILE A 165 10.64 -7.44 8.34
N ALA A 166 11.52 -6.96 9.22
CA ALA A 166 12.22 -5.69 9.03
C ALA A 166 13.04 -5.67 7.72
N LYS A 167 13.71 -6.77 7.38
CA LYS A 167 14.51 -6.91 6.14
C LYS A 167 13.65 -6.81 4.87
N MET A 168 12.38 -7.18 4.93
CA MET A 168 11.46 -7.09 3.79
C MET A 168 10.92 -5.67 3.58
N LEU A 169 10.94 -4.84 4.61
CA LEU A 169 10.31 -3.54 4.64
C LEU A 169 11.32 -2.44 4.39
N LYS A 170 10.86 -1.37 3.73
CA LYS A 170 11.62 -0.14 3.61
C LYS A 170 11.22 0.80 4.74
N CYS A 171 12.21 1.15 5.55
CA CYS A 171 12.10 2.19 6.55
C CYS A 171 12.05 3.55 5.84
N VAL A 172 11.10 4.40 6.21
CA VAL A 172 11.00 5.78 5.71
C VAL A 172 11.10 6.76 6.85
N SER A 173 11.48 7.98 6.50
CA SER A 173 11.66 9.08 7.43
C SER A 173 10.48 10.05 7.36
N GLY A 174 10.28 10.79 8.45
CA GLY A 174 9.27 11.82 8.55
C GLY A 174 9.40 12.57 9.86
N TRP A 175 8.40 13.37 10.17
CA TRP A 175 8.32 14.09 11.44
C TRP A 175 6.89 14.11 11.97
N THR A 176 6.76 14.37 13.26
CA THR A 176 5.49 14.73 13.88
C THR A 176 5.38 16.24 14.04
N GLU A 177 4.17 16.75 13.84
CA GLU A 177 3.82 18.13 14.08
C GLU A 177 2.34 18.16 14.49
N ASP A 178 2.07 18.64 15.72
CA ASP A 178 0.73 18.71 16.32
C ASP A 178 -0.04 17.37 16.30
N GLY A 179 0.66 16.27 16.58
CA GLY A 179 0.08 14.91 16.58
C GLY A 179 -0.25 14.35 15.19
N VAL A 180 0.14 15.06 14.12
CA VAL A 180 0.07 14.59 12.74
C VAL A 180 1.43 14.05 12.32
N VAL A 181 1.42 12.92 11.60
CA VAL A 181 2.63 12.32 11.04
C VAL A 181 2.78 12.80 9.59
N TYR A 182 3.94 13.34 9.26
CA TYR A 182 4.29 13.78 7.92
C TYR A 182 5.41 12.93 7.34
N LEU A 183 5.30 12.63 6.04
CA LEU A 183 6.33 11.93 5.28
C LEU A 183 7.39 12.92 4.77
N GLU A 184 8.66 12.54 4.89
CA GLU A 184 9.77 13.25 4.25
C GLU A 184 9.83 12.91 2.75
N GLY A 185 9.93 13.92 1.88
CA GLY A 185 10.08 13.75 0.43
C GLY A 185 9.38 14.83 -0.42
N PRO A 186 8.05 14.99 -0.33
CA PRO A 186 7.32 16.00 -1.10
C PRO A 186 7.75 17.42 -0.71
N GLN A 187 8.06 18.25 -1.70
CA GLN A 187 8.60 19.60 -1.45
C GLN A 187 7.52 20.68 -1.47
N LYS A 188 6.53 20.58 -2.38
CA LYS A 188 5.51 21.64 -2.52
C LYS A 188 4.44 21.57 -1.44
N LYS A 189 4.07 20.36 -1.01
CA LYS A 189 2.98 20.14 -0.07
C LYS A 189 3.29 18.99 0.89
N LYS A 190 3.24 19.28 2.19
CA LYS A 190 3.36 18.28 3.26
C LYS A 190 2.41 17.11 3.02
N PHE A 191 2.92 15.89 3.10
CA PHE A 191 2.13 14.67 2.94
C PHE A 191 1.86 14.06 4.32
N SER A 192 0.65 14.26 4.82
CA SER A 192 0.20 13.64 6.06
C SER A 192 -0.08 12.14 5.86
N VAL A 193 0.42 11.31 6.75
CA VAL A 193 0.22 9.85 6.75
C VAL A 193 -0.55 9.47 8.02
N PHE A 194 -1.54 8.58 7.89
CA PHE A 194 -2.31 8.17 9.06
C PHE A 194 -1.52 7.20 9.94
N PRO A 195 -1.35 7.46 11.24
CA PRO A 195 -0.77 6.47 12.13
C PRO A 195 -1.72 5.26 12.24
N LEU A 196 -1.18 4.06 12.04
CA LEU A 196 -1.95 2.83 12.27
C LEU A 196 -2.38 2.71 13.74
N HIS A 197 -1.52 3.18 14.64
CA HIS A 197 -1.76 3.25 16.08
C HIS A 197 -1.58 4.70 16.54
N VAL A 198 -2.67 5.43 16.74
CA VAL A 198 -2.62 6.86 17.15
C VAL A 198 -1.79 7.06 18.43
N ARG A 199 -1.85 6.10 19.37
CA ARG A 199 -1.07 6.14 20.62
C ARG A 199 0.44 5.98 20.45
N SER A 200 0.91 5.57 19.27
CA SER A 200 2.35 5.48 18.99
C SER A 200 2.93 6.76 18.41
N VAL A 201 2.11 7.81 18.21
CA VAL A 201 2.59 9.11 17.73
C VAL A 201 3.18 9.87 18.92
N PRO A 202 4.43 10.36 18.83
CA PRO A 202 5.01 11.25 19.83
C PRO A 202 4.13 12.48 20.09
N HIS A 203 4.16 12.96 21.34
CA HIS A 203 3.40 14.16 21.74
C HIS A 203 4.07 15.46 21.26
N GLY A 204 5.38 15.44 21.04
CA GLY A 204 6.15 16.60 20.57
C GLY A 204 6.42 16.58 19.06
N ASN A 205 7.15 17.59 18.60
CA ASN A 205 7.63 17.68 17.23
C ASN A 205 8.94 16.90 17.11
N GLU A 206 8.83 15.64 16.69
CA GLU A 206 9.93 14.70 16.69
C GLU A 206 10.25 14.25 15.27
N ASN A 207 11.54 14.08 14.97
CA ASN A 207 11.95 13.35 13.79
C ASN A 207 11.70 11.86 14.03
N ILE A 208 11.03 11.19 13.10
CA ILE A 208 10.62 9.80 13.26
C ILE A 208 11.03 8.96 12.06
N THR A 209 11.10 7.65 12.31
CA THR A 209 11.11 6.62 11.28
C THR A 209 9.91 5.70 11.44
N PHE A 210 9.44 5.15 10.34
CA PHE A 210 8.30 4.23 10.33
C PHE A 210 8.29 3.39 9.05
N TYR A 211 7.45 2.36 9.04
CA TYR A 211 7.14 1.59 7.83
C TYR A 211 5.83 2.06 7.22
N LEU A 212 5.75 2.07 5.89
CA LEU A 212 4.52 2.42 5.18
C LEU A 212 3.67 1.18 4.88
N GLY A 213 2.40 1.27 5.25
CA GLY A 213 1.35 0.37 4.80
C GLY A 213 0.39 1.08 3.86
N PHE A 214 -0.28 0.35 2.99
CA PHE A 214 -1.27 0.88 2.05
C PHE A 214 -2.65 0.27 2.32
N THR A 215 -3.63 1.16 2.46
CA THR A 215 -5.03 0.81 2.73
C THR A 215 -5.97 1.53 1.77
N PHE A 216 -7.24 1.12 1.74
CA PHE A 216 -8.30 1.86 1.02
C PHE A 216 -8.65 3.23 1.61
N ARG A 217 -8.00 3.65 2.70
CA ARG A 217 -8.05 5.03 3.21
C ARG A 217 -6.83 5.85 2.75
N GLY A 218 -5.81 5.20 2.21
CA GLY A 218 -4.52 5.79 1.88
C GLY A 218 -3.36 5.15 2.66
N PRO A 219 -2.14 5.71 2.53
CA PRO A 219 -0.97 5.28 3.26
C PRO A 219 -1.13 5.41 4.78
N VAL A 220 -0.54 4.46 5.51
CA VAL A 220 -0.54 4.42 6.97
C VAL A 220 0.88 4.22 7.51
N ALA A 221 1.21 4.90 8.60
CA ALA A 221 2.48 4.78 9.30
C ALA A 221 2.39 3.64 10.33
N CYS A 222 3.26 2.65 10.18
CA CYS A 222 3.39 1.49 11.05
C CYS A 222 4.70 1.58 11.82
N ASN A 223 4.70 1.15 13.09
CA ASN A 223 5.91 1.10 13.91
C ASN A 223 6.67 2.44 13.96
N ILE A 224 5.99 3.50 14.41
CA ILE A 224 6.60 4.83 14.55
C ILE A 224 7.63 4.81 15.67
N VAL A 225 8.86 5.26 15.36
CA VAL A 225 9.99 5.32 16.29
C VAL A 225 10.67 6.68 16.15
N VAL A 226 10.99 7.33 17.27
CA VAL A 226 11.74 8.61 17.28
C VAL A 226 13.19 8.35 16.86
N LYS A 227 13.71 9.16 15.92
CA LYS A 227 15.14 9.17 15.56
C LYS A 227 15.92 9.71 16.75
N LYS A 228 16.85 8.91 17.26
CA LYS A 228 17.83 9.36 18.25
C LYS A 228 19.03 9.99 17.54
#